data_AF-A0A3D3DH83-F1
#
_entry.id   AF-A0A3D3DH83-F1
#
_cell.length_a   1.000
_cell.length_b   1.000
_cell.length_c   1.000
_cell.angle_alpha   90.00
_cell.angle_beta   90.00
_cell.angle_gamma   90.00
#
_symmetry.space_group_name_H-M   'P 1'
#
loop_
_entity.id
_entity.type
_entity.pdbx_description
1 polymer ?
#
loop_
_entity_poly.entity_id
_entity_poly.type
_entity_poly.pdbx_seq_one_letter_code
_entity_poly.pdbx_strand_id
1 'polypeptide(L)'
;MGTNNLVVNNRMRDIRDADYFHVFGVSNTVRGNICIGFEDTPNSGNHMDCFQTFGLNGHASKHMIIEENVFGYNYNPTDVDIAQICQLEQNLNHEIHNWDIRNNIFFGLLKGECGIPSVRWHNNVFYQIWTNASGGAIIINWAESGRNNATNAQILNNVFLGCGKNDQSGWYSVGDGSSIVTNTWKVDFNYVAALDGSPKRAGLPQTNQRWYEPHGINGGSDCFQDIRQHDFRLRQDAPLRNKGVNLSNYFSRDHTGNARPVSGNWDIGAMQFVASENRVVLPPSFKGIVVHP
;
A
#
# COMPACT_ATOMS: atom_id res chain seq x y z
N MET A 1 -27.23 -0.73 -3.47
CA MET A 1 -25.76 -0.73 -3.23
C MET A 1 -25.27 -2.16 -3.33
N GLY A 2 -24.17 -2.39 -4.05
CA GLY A 2 -23.65 -3.74 -4.26
C GLY A 2 -23.16 -4.36 -2.95
N THR A 3 -23.46 -5.64 -2.73
CA THR A 3 -22.92 -6.39 -1.59
C THR A 3 -22.34 -7.73 -2.06
N ASN A 4 -21.24 -8.15 -1.43
CA ASN A 4 -20.58 -9.44 -1.73
C ASN A 4 -20.18 -9.60 -3.20
N ASN A 5 -19.88 -8.51 -3.88
CA ASN A 5 -19.38 -8.55 -5.26
C ASN A 5 -17.90 -8.95 -5.26
N LEU A 6 -17.50 -9.67 -6.30
CA LEU A 6 -16.13 -10.06 -6.55
C LEU A 6 -15.69 -9.52 -7.91
N VAL A 7 -14.69 -8.63 -7.90
CA VAL A 7 -13.99 -8.14 -9.11
C VAL A 7 -12.62 -8.78 -9.13
N VAL A 8 -12.43 -9.79 -9.99
CA VAL A 8 -11.28 -10.69 -9.88
C VAL A 8 -10.55 -10.92 -11.21
N ASN A 9 -9.21 -10.92 -11.15
CA ASN A 9 -8.32 -11.31 -12.25
C ASN A 9 -8.50 -10.52 -13.55
N ASN A 10 -8.90 -9.25 -13.46
CA ASN A 10 -8.97 -8.36 -14.61
C ASN A 10 -7.61 -7.74 -14.90
N ARG A 11 -7.38 -7.41 -16.17
CA ARG A 11 -6.27 -6.55 -16.59
C ARG A 11 -6.83 -5.26 -17.14
N MET A 12 -6.56 -4.15 -16.46
CA MET A 12 -6.96 -2.80 -16.85
C MET A 12 -5.72 -1.97 -17.09
N ARG A 13 -5.73 -1.15 -18.15
CA ARG A 13 -4.58 -0.35 -18.53
C ARG A 13 -4.95 0.94 -19.23
N ASP A 14 -4.04 1.90 -19.16
CA ASP A 14 -4.09 3.17 -19.88
C ASP A 14 -5.41 3.92 -19.61
N ILE A 15 -5.81 3.97 -18.35
CA ILE A 15 -6.99 4.73 -17.94
C ILE A 15 -6.64 6.22 -17.89
N ARG A 16 -7.50 7.06 -18.45
CA ARG A 16 -7.28 8.50 -18.51
C ARG A 16 -8.24 9.25 -17.60
N ASP A 17 -7.70 10.12 -16.76
CA ASP A 17 -8.47 11.01 -15.87
C ASP A 17 -9.54 10.30 -15.02
N ALA A 18 -9.26 9.07 -14.61
CA ALA A 18 -10.21 8.29 -13.83
C ALA A 18 -9.49 7.29 -12.91
N ASP A 19 -10.21 6.89 -11.87
CA ASP A 19 -9.77 5.85 -10.94
C ASP A 19 -10.02 4.47 -11.53
N TYR A 20 -9.20 3.50 -11.15
CA TYR A 20 -9.51 2.12 -11.50
C TYR A 20 -10.77 1.62 -10.80
N PHE A 21 -10.96 2.00 -9.54
CA PHE A 21 -12.09 1.54 -8.75
C PHE A 21 -12.68 2.65 -7.88
N HIS A 22 -13.93 3.02 -8.13
CA HIS A 22 -14.74 3.76 -7.17
C HIS A 22 -15.54 2.75 -6.32
N VAL A 23 -15.14 2.56 -5.08
CA VAL A 23 -15.56 1.40 -4.29
C VAL A 23 -16.63 1.80 -3.30
N PHE A 24 -17.88 1.45 -3.62
CA PHE A 24 -19.06 1.59 -2.76
C PHE A 24 -19.73 0.23 -2.54
N GLY A 25 -20.43 0.07 -1.42
CA GLY A 25 -21.13 -1.15 -1.05
C GLY A 25 -20.72 -1.72 0.29
N VAL A 26 -21.05 -2.99 0.49
CA VAL A 26 -20.72 -3.72 1.72
C VAL A 26 -20.10 -5.06 1.36
N SER A 27 -18.93 -5.37 1.91
CA SER A 27 -18.29 -6.68 1.75
C SER A 27 -17.91 -7.03 0.30
N ASN A 28 -17.55 -6.03 -0.50
CA ASN A 28 -17.04 -6.28 -1.84
C ASN A 28 -15.54 -6.58 -1.82
N THR A 29 -15.09 -7.41 -2.75
CA THR A 29 -13.69 -7.83 -2.90
C THR A 29 -13.16 -7.48 -4.29
N VAL A 30 -12.02 -6.80 -4.33
CA VAL A 30 -11.22 -6.55 -5.54
C VAL A 30 -9.95 -7.39 -5.41
N ARG A 31 -9.83 -8.47 -6.21
CA ARG A 31 -8.76 -9.46 -6.06
C ARG A 31 -7.97 -9.74 -7.33
N GLY A 32 -6.64 -9.83 -7.24
CA GLY A 32 -5.85 -10.41 -8.33
C GLY A 32 -5.85 -9.60 -9.63
N ASN A 33 -6.30 -8.35 -9.60
CA ASN A 33 -6.36 -7.50 -10.78
C ASN A 33 -5.00 -6.86 -11.05
N ILE A 34 -4.68 -6.63 -12.32
CA ILE A 34 -3.51 -5.88 -12.76
C ILE A 34 -3.99 -4.57 -13.37
N CYS A 35 -3.67 -3.45 -12.72
CA CYS A 35 -4.13 -2.12 -13.10
C CYS A 35 -2.91 -1.23 -13.29
N ILE A 36 -2.58 -0.90 -14.54
CA ILE A 36 -1.31 -0.23 -14.88
C ILE A 36 -1.46 0.88 -15.91
N GLY A 37 -0.69 1.96 -15.77
CA GLY A 37 -0.68 3.03 -16.76
C GLY A 37 -1.88 3.95 -16.55
N PHE A 38 -1.72 4.94 -15.69
CA PHE A 38 -2.59 6.10 -15.66
C PHE A 38 -2.16 7.09 -16.75
N GLU A 39 -3.10 7.82 -17.31
CA GLU A 39 -2.85 8.90 -18.27
C GLU A 39 -3.53 10.17 -17.76
N ASP A 40 -2.80 11.26 -17.67
CA ASP A 40 -3.37 12.58 -17.38
C ASP A 40 -3.74 13.29 -18.68
N THR A 41 -4.91 13.94 -18.70
CA THR A 41 -5.13 15.00 -19.68
C THR A 41 -4.50 16.29 -19.14
N PRO A 42 -3.55 16.91 -19.87
CA PRO A 42 -2.89 18.11 -19.40
C PRO A 42 -3.88 19.20 -18.97
N ASN A 43 -3.71 19.69 -17.74
CA ASN A 43 -4.55 20.71 -17.10
C ASN A 43 -5.97 20.24 -16.73
N SER A 44 -6.23 18.93 -16.68
CA SER A 44 -7.50 18.39 -16.16
C SER A 44 -7.72 18.79 -14.70
N GLY A 45 -6.62 18.85 -13.92
CA GLY A 45 -6.67 18.96 -12.47
C GLY A 45 -7.28 17.71 -11.81
N ASN A 46 -7.47 16.64 -12.57
CA ASN A 46 -8.03 15.41 -12.07
C ASN A 46 -6.97 14.63 -11.31
N HIS A 47 -7.41 14.11 -10.18
CA HIS A 47 -6.62 13.30 -9.31
C HIS A 47 -7.05 11.84 -9.51
N MET A 48 -6.15 10.96 -9.95
CA MET A 48 -6.49 9.56 -10.25
C MET A 48 -6.03 8.63 -9.13
N ASP A 49 -6.89 7.69 -8.75
CA ASP A 49 -6.63 6.75 -7.67
C ASP A 49 -6.70 5.29 -8.14
N CYS A 50 -5.90 4.42 -7.52
CA CYS A 50 -6.09 2.98 -7.74
C CYS A 50 -7.44 2.53 -7.20
N PHE A 51 -7.84 3.08 -6.05
CA PHE A 51 -9.18 2.91 -5.51
C PHE A 51 -9.56 4.10 -4.64
N GLN A 52 -10.83 4.50 -4.67
CA GLN A 52 -11.31 5.61 -3.86
C GLN A 52 -12.71 5.41 -3.28
N THR A 53 -13.00 6.17 -2.22
CA THR A 53 -14.34 6.36 -1.66
C THR A 53 -14.45 7.72 -1.00
N PHE A 54 -15.63 8.31 -1.07
CA PHE A 54 -15.98 9.54 -0.35
C PHE A 54 -17.25 9.34 0.46
N GLY A 55 -17.34 9.95 1.63
CA GLY A 55 -18.59 10.05 2.38
C GLY A 55 -19.44 11.24 2.01
N LEU A 56 -18.85 12.27 1.40
CA LEU A 56 -19.56 13.47 0.98
C LEU A 56 -20.56 13.10 -0.12
N ASN A 57 -21.85 13.13 0.20
CA ASN A 57 -22.93 12.61 -0.67
C ASN A 57 -22.73 11.16 -1.12
N GLY A 58 -21.78 10.45 -0.49
CA GLY A 58 -21.39 9.11 -0.87
C GLY A 58 -22.22 8.07 -0.16
N HIS A 59 -22.32 6.90 -0.78
CA HIS A 59 -23.00 5.78 -0.18
C HIS A 59 -22.07 4.98 0.76
N ALA A 60 -22.62 3.99 1.46
CA ALA A 60 -21.84 3.11 2.33
C ALA A 60 -20.61 2.51 1.63
N SER A 61 -19.49 2.41 2.33
CA SER A 61 -18.32 1.70 1.81
C SER A 61 -17.59 1.02 2.95
N LYS A 62 -18.01 -0.20 3.27
CA LYS A 62 -17.53 -0.92 4.46
C LYS A 62 -17.27 -2.40 4.25
N HIS A 63 -16.36 -2.93 5.06
CA HIS A 63 -15.92 -4.32 5.00
C HIS A 63 -15.30 -4.71 3.64
N MET A 64 -14.64 -3.74 2.99
CA MET A 64 -14.03 -3.96 1.69
C MET A 64 -12.74 -4.77 1.81
N ILE A 65 -12.47 -5.60 0.81
CA ILE A 65 -11.20 -6.32 0.67
C ILE A 65 -10.55 -5.93 -0.65
N ILE A 66 -9.37 -5.34 -0.59
CA ILE A 66 -8.50 -5.09 -1.75
C ILE A 66 -7.29 -5.98 -1.60
N GLU A 67 -7.18 -7.06 -2.37
CA GLU A 67 -6.10 -8.02 -2.18
C GLU A 67 -5.47 -8.62 -3.43
N GLU A 68 -4.21 -9.02 -3.34
CA GLU A 68 -3.51 -9.73 -4.43
C GLU A 68 -3.45 -8.92 -5.74
N ASN A 69 -3.76 -7.63 -5.73
CA ASN A 69 -3.73 -6.78 -6.92
C ASN A 69 -2.32 -6.25 -7.18
N VAL A 70 -2.08 -5.90 -8.43
CA VAL A 70 -0.92 -5.14 -8.87
C VAL A 70 -1.40 -3.80 -9.40
N PHE A 71 -0.95 -2.73 -8.76
CA PHE A 71 -1.21 -1.35 -9.15
C PHE A 71 0.09 -0.67 -9.51
N GLY A 72 0.16 -0.09 -10.70
CA GLY A 72 1.42 0.40 -11.23
C GLY A 72 1.28 1.63 -12.08
N TYR A 73 2.19 2.57 -11.88
CA TYR A 73 2.39 3.68 -12.79
C TYR A 73 3.88 3.91 -12.99
N ASN A 74 4.22 4.55 -14.11
CA ASN A 74 5.57 5.00 -14.33
C ASN A 74 5.70 6.46 -13.90
N TYR A 75 5.67 6.67 -12.59
CA TYR A 75 5.85 8.00 -12.01
C TYR A 75 7.19 8.61 -12.44
N ASN A 76 7.14 9.72 -13.18
CA ASN A 76 8.30 10.55 -13.42
C ASN A 76 8.38 11.61 -12.29
N PRO A 77 9.53 11.83 -11.64
CA PRO A 77 9.68 12.81 -10.56
C PRO A 77 9.23 14.25 -10.88
N THR A 78 9.12 14.61 -12.15
CA THR A 78 8.59 15.90 -12.62
C THR A 78 7.07 15.94 -12.78
N ASP A 79 6.40 14.80 -12.68
CA ASP A 79 4.97 14.67 -12.79
C ASP A 79 4.31 15.27 -11.56
N VAL A 80 3.45 16.26 -11.77
CA VAL A 80 2.64 16.86 -10.72
C VAL A 80 1.33 16.06 -10.58
N ASP A 81 1.14 15.43 -9.41
CA ASP A 81 -0.15 14.92 -8.91
C ASP A 81 -0.96 13.99 -9.82
N ILE A 82 -0.30 13.05 -10.53
CA ILE A 82 -0.99 12.27 -11.57
C ILE A 82 -1.76 11.07 -11.02
N ALA A 83 -1.14 10.19 -10.22
CA ALA A 83 -1.77 8.94 -9.79
C ALA A 83 -1.39 8.53 -8.36
N GLN A 84 -2.37 8.36 -7.47
CA GLN A 84 -2.20 7.89 -6.09
C GLN A 84 -2.62 6.43 -5.91
N ILE A 85 -2.25 5.90 -4.76
CA ILE A 85 -2.76 4.61 -4.31
C ILE A 85 -4.25 4.74 -3.99
N CYS A 86 -4.65 5.74 -3.19
CA CYS A 86 -6.04 5.92 -2.83
C CYS A 86 -6.34 7.30 -2.24
N GLN A 87 -7.61 7.66 -2.34
CA GLN A 87 -8.25 8.68 -1.53
C GLN A 87 -9.44 8.05 -0.79
N LEU A 88 -9.35 7.99 0.54
CA LEU A 88 -10.39 7.40 1.39
C LEU A 88 -10.92 8.45 2.37
N GLU A 89 -12.09 9.02 2.11
CA GLU A 89 -12.67 10.03 2.98
C GLU A 89 -13.95 9.54 3.67
N GLN A 90 -14.05 9.74 4.99
CA GLN A 90 -15.27 9.39 5.72
C GLN A 90 -16.35 10.47 5.60
N ASN A 91 -15.98 11.75 5.61
CA ASN A 91 -16.89 12.92 5.60
C ASN A 91 -18.11 12.77 6.56
N LEU A 92 -17.90 12.33 7.80
CA LEU A 92 -18.92 12.04 8.83
C LEU A 92 -19.93 10.93 8.47
N ASN A 93 -19.74 10.23 7.35
CA ASN A 93 -20.55 9.08 7.03
C ASN A 93 -20.05 7.84 7.80
N HIS A 94 -20.76 7.48 8.85
CA HIS A 94 -20.44 6.33 9.69
C HIS A 94 -20.53 4.98 8.97
N GLU A 95 -21.06 4.94 7.74
CA GLU A 95 -21.11 3.75 6.89
C GLU A 95 -19.84 3.55 6.03
N ILE A 96 -18.79 4.36 6.24
CA ILE A 96 -17.49 4.24 5.57
C ILE A 96 -16.41 3.89 6.60
N HIS A 97 -15.96 2.65 6.59
CA HIS A 97 -15.00 2.10 7.56
C HIS A 97 -14.58 0.66 7.21
N ASN A 98 -13.60 0.10 7.94
CA ASN A 98 -13.23 -1.32 7.88
C ASN A 98 -12.84 -1.81 6.48
N TRP A 99 -11.78 -1.25 5.91
CA TRP A 99 -11.17 -1.77 4.69
C TRP A 99 -9.94 -2.62 5.02
N ASP A 100 -9.83 -3.79 4.39
CA ASP A 100 -8.66 -4.66 4.42
C ASP A 100 -7.91 -4.56 3.09
N ILE A 101 -6.71 -4.00 3.10
CA ILE A 101 -5.86 -3.84 1.93
C ILE A 101 -4.61 -4.69 2.14
N ARG A 102 -4.51 -5.83 1.44
CA ARG A 102 -3.50 -6.84 1.76
C ARG A 102 -2.91 -7.59 0.58
N ASN A 103 -1.67 -8.05 0.69
CA ASN A 103 -1.00 -8.82 -0.37
C ASN A 103 -0.98 -8.11 -1.74
N ASN A 104 -1.10 -6.78 -1.80
CA ASN A 104 -1.02 -6.04 -3.05
C ASN A 104 0.42 -5.61 -3.32
N ILE A 105 0.70 -5.30 -4.59
CA ILE A 105 1.95 -4.71 -5.05
C ILE A 105 1.61 -3.35 -5.66
N PHE A 106 2.20 -2.29 -5.11
CA PHE A 106 2.08 -0.91 -5.57
C PHE A 106 3.45 -0.43 -6.04
N PHE A 107 3.54 0.15 -7.23
CA PHE A 107 4.80 0.72 -7.69
C PHE A 107 4.65 1.98 -8.52
N GLY A 108 5.57 2.92 -8.32
CA GLY A 108 5.66 4.16 -9.10
C GLY A 108 4.36 4.98 -9.05
N LEU A 109 3.73 5.05 -7.89
CA LEU A 109 2.53 5.86 -7.63
C LEU A 109 2.88 6.96 -6.63
N LEU A 110 1.96 7.91 -6.44
CA LEU A 110 1.93 8.81 -5.30
C LEU A 110 1.35 8.11 -4.07
N LYS A 111 1.20 8.84 -2.96
CA LYS A 111 0.73 8.34 -1.67
C LYS A 111 -0.67 7.73 -1.71
N GLY A 112 -1.07 7.03 -0.66
CA GLY A 112 -2.47 6.76 -0.33
C GLY A 112 -2.91 7.62 0.84
N GLU A 113 -3.94 8.44 0.67
CA GLU A 113 -4.56 9.23 1.72
C GLU A 113 -5.72 8.47 2.37
N CYS A 114 -5.64 8.30 3.69
CA CYS A 114 -6.55 7.46 4.45
C CYS A 114 -7.19 8.25 5.59
N GLY A 115 -8.45 8.63 5.40
CA GLY A 115 -9.29 9.33 6.38
C GLY A 115 -10.43 8.47 6.94
N ILE A 116 -10.45 7.16 6.72
CA ILE A 116 -11.53 6.26 7.18
C ILE A 116 -11.12 5.41 8.39
N PRO A 117 -12.05 5.09 9.33
CA PRO A 117 -11.76 4.23 10.46
C PRO A 117 -11.44 2.78 10.05
N SER A 118 -10.57 2.14 10.82
CA SER A 118 -10.25 0.71 10.74
C SER A 118 -9.74 0.25 9.37
N VAL A 119 -8.99 1.12 8.67
CA VAL A 119 -8.23 0.74 7.48
C VAL A 119 -7.01 -0.08 7.88
N ARG A 120 -6.81 -1.22 7.22
CA ARG A 120 -5.79 -2.21 7.56
C ARG A 120 -4.93 -2.51 6.35
N TRP A 121 -3.66 -2.13 6.42
CA TRP A 121 -2.64 -2.34 5.39
C TRP A 121 -1.74 -3.48 5.82
N HIS A 122 -1.95 -4.68 5.28
CA HIS A 122 -1.22 -5.88 5.70
C HIS A 122 -0.46 -6.54 4.57
N ASN A 123 0.83 -6.82 4.76
CA ASN A 123 1.57 -7.63 3.80
C ASN A 123 1.52 -7.07 2.37
N ASN A 124 1.61 -5.76 2.17
CA ASN A 124 1.74 -5.18 0.82
C ASN A 124 3.20 -4.91 0.48
N VAL A 125 3.49 -4.71 -0.80
CA VAL A 125 4.75 -4.14 -1.29
C VAL A 125 4.47 -2.76 -1.86
N PHE A 126 5.20 -1.76 -1.37
CA PHE A 126 5.25 -0.40 -1.89
C PHE A 126 6.66 -0.17 -2.43
N TYR A 127 6.76 0.08 -3.74
CA TYR A 127 8.02 0.26 -4.43
C TYR A 127 8.05 1.60 -5.15
N GLN A 128 9.01 2.46 -4.80
CA GLN A 128 9.15 3.80 -5.40
C GLN A 128 7.85 4.62 -5.33
N ILE A 129 7.21 4.66 -4.16
CA ILE A 129 6.03 5.49 -3.95
C ILE A 129 6.42 6.91 -3.54
N TRP A 130 5.85 7.92 -4.19
CA TRP A 130 5.96 9.35 -3.88
C TRP A 130 7.41 9.86 -3.71
N THR A 131 8.27 9.53 -4.67
CA THR A 131 9.74 9.73 -4.56
C THR A 131 10.20 11.20 -4.61
N ASN A 132 9.34 12.14 -4.99
CA ASN A 132 9.65 13.57 -5.06
C ASN A 132 9.33 14.35 -3.77
N ALA A 133 8.65 13.74 -2.79
CA ALA A 133 8.20 14.41 -1.58
C ALA A 133 8.61 13.66 -0.31
N SER A 134 8.68 14.37 0.81
CA SER A 134 9.15 13.83 2.10
C SER A 134 8.08 13.04 2.88
N GLY A 135 6.86 12.90 2.35
CA GLY A 135 5.77 12.21 3.03
C GLY A 135 5.72 10.70 2.74
N GLY A 136 4.83 9.97 3.44
CA GLY A 136 4.76 8.51 3.41
C GLY A 136 4.00 7.94 2.21
N ALA A 137 4.33 6.70 1.82
CA ALA A 137 3.51 5.92 0.88
C ALA A 137 2.06 5.78 1.35
N ILE A 138 1.84 5.71 2.66
CA ILE A 138 0.52 5.76 3.29
C ILE A 138 0.46 6.99 4.20
N ILE A 139 -0.58 7.81 4.06
CA ILE A 139 -0.89 8.90 4.97
C ILE A 139 -2.16 8.55 5.72
N ILE A 140 -2.04 8.37 7.03
CA ILE A 140 -3.17 8.24 7.93
C ILE A 140 -3.56 9.64 8.39
N ASN A 141 -4.62 10.19 7.81
CA ASN A 141 -5.08 11.53 8.09
C ASN A 141 -6.05 11.52 9.27
N TRP A 142 -5.69 12.24 10.33
CA TRP A 142 -6.57 12.52 11.45
C TRP A 142 -6.61 14.03 11.67
N ALA A 143 -7.72 14.67 11.30
CA ALA A 143 -7.93 16.08 11.61
C ALA A 143 -9.41 16.46 11.58
N GLU A 144 -9.80 17.23 12.59
CA GLU A 144 -11.15 17.66 12.93
C GLU A 144 -11.79 18.53 11.83
N SER A 145 -12.57 17.91 10.96
CA SER A 145 -13.61 18.56 10.13
C SER A 145 -14.53 17.53 9.47
N GLY A 146 -14.57 16.31 10.02
CA GLY A 146 -15.39 15.22 9.51
C GLY A 146 -14.84 14.46 8.30
N ARG A 147 -13.86 15.00 7.57
CA ARG A 147 -13.24 14.31 6.42
C ARG A 147 -12.29 13.16 6.83
N ASN A 148 -11.66 13.26 8.02
CA ASN A 148 -10.46 12.51 8.38
C ASN A 148 -10.56 11.84 9.77
N ASN A 149 -11.17 10.66 9.84
CA ASN A 149 -11.38 9.87 11.07
C ASN A 149 -10.68 8.51 11.01
N ALA A 150 -9.37 8.51 10.76
CA ALA A 150 -8.60 7.27 10.58
C ALA A 150 -8.24 6.54 11.89
N THR A 151 -9.21 6.38 12.80
CA THR A 151 -9.05 5.65 14.07
C THR A 151 -8.86 4.14 13.83
N ASN A 152 -8.22 3.44 14.76
CA ASN A 152 -7.99 1.97 14.68
C ASN A 152 -7.24 1.47 13.41
N ALA A 153 -6.43 2.32 12.77
CA ALA A 153 -5.66 1.94 11.61
C ALA A 153 -4.58 0.88 11.95
N GLN A 154 -4.28 0.00 11.00
CA GLN A 154 -3.19 -0.98 11.11
C GLN A 154 -2.28 -0.93 9.88
N ILE A 155 -0.97 -0.95 10.08
CA ILE A 155 0.05 -1.01 9.03
C ILE A 155 1.08 -2.05 9.48
N LEU A 156 0.91 -3.30 9.05
CA LEU A 156 1.70 -4.44 9.53
C LEU A 156 2.28 -5.25 8.39
N ASN A 157 3.50 -5.77 8.57
CA ASN A 157 4.15 -6.68 7.62
C ASN A 157 4.33 -6.13 6.21
N ASN A 158 4.32 -4.82 5.98
CA ASN A 158 4.49 -4.26 4.64
C ASN A 158 5.97 -4.04 4.29
N VAL A 159 6.26 -3.99 3.00
CA VAL A 159 7.55 -3.57 2.45
C VAL A 159 7.40 -2.15 1.89
N PHE A 160 8.25 -1.23 2.31
CA PHE A 160 8.38 0.11 1.75
C PHE A 160 9.80 0.29 1.22
N LEU A 161 9.99 0.10 -0.07
CA LEU A 161 11.30 0.13 -0.71
C LEU A 161 11.40 1.31 -1.68
N GLY A 162 12.34 2.21 -1.41
CA GLY A 162 12.53 3.42 -2.21
C GLY A 162 11.36 4.42 -2.11
N CYS A 163 10.51 4.32 -1.08
CA CYS A 163 9.38 5.23 -0.89
C CYS A 163 9.80 6.55 -0.24
N GLY A 164 9.07 7.62 -0.59
CA GLY A 164 9.36 9.00 -0.23
C GLY A 164 10.72 9.49 -0.76
N LYS A 165 11.08 10.72 -0.42
CA LYS A 165 12.35 11.31 -0.83
C LYS A 165 13.55 10.48 -0.36
N ASN A 166 14.57 10.39 -1.22
CA ASN A 166 15.79 9.62 -0.97
C ASN A 166 16.56 10.06 0.29
N ASP A 167 16.32 11.27 0.77
CA ASP A 167 16.97 11.88 1.94
C ASP A 167 16.09 11.88 3.20
N GLN A 168 15.48 10.73 3.53
CA GLN A 168 15.34 10.24 4.93
C GLN A 168 13.93 10.15 5.57
N SER A 169 12.83 10.33 4.85
CA SER A 169 11.45 10.06 5.33
C SER A 169 10.59 9.51 4.19
N GLY A 170 9.61 8.62 4.43
CA GLY A 170 8.84 8.13 3.27
C GLY A 170 7.95 6.89 3.29
N TRP A 171 7.75 6.17 4.40
CA TRP A 171 6.98 4.91 4.35
C TRP A 171 5.51 5.07 4.78
N TYR A 172 5.26 5.56 5.99
CA TYR A 172 3.95 6.10 6.36
C TYR A 172 4.09 7.42 7.11
N SER A 173 3.00 8.18 7.11
CA SER A 173 2.88 9.43 7.84
C SER A 173 1.52 9.60 8.46
N VAL A 174 1.47 10.47 9.45
CA VAL A 174 0.24 10.91 10.11
C VAL A 174 0.01 12.36 9.71
N GLY A 175 -1.22 12.68 9.30
CA GLY A 175 -1.65 14.05 8.98
C GLY A 175 -1.37 15.03 10.13
N ASP A 176 -1.20 16.31 9.81
CA ASP A 176 -0.69 17.32 10.73
C ASP A 176 -1.58 17.58 11.95
N GLY A 177 -0.96 17.97 13.06
CA GLY A 177 -1.64 18.67 14.15
C GLY A 177 -1.97 17.89 15.42
N SER A 178 -2.12 16.57 15.41
CA SER A 178 -2.43 15.84 16.66
C SER A 178 -1.21 15.11 17.21
N SER A 179 -0.66 15.63 18.31
CA SER A 179 0.20 14.90 19.25
C SER A 179 -0.59 13.82 19.98
N ILE A 180 -1.16 12.86 19.25
CA ILE A 180 -1.92 11.77 19.85
C ILE A 180 -1.63 10.49 19.06
N VAL A 181 -0.68 9.71 19.58
CA VAL A 181 -0.71 8.26 19.41
C VAL A 181 -1.94 7.80 20.18
N THR A 182 -3.08 7.61 19.51
CA THR A 182 -4.18 6.89 20.18
C THR A 182 -3.70 5.46 20.34
N ASN A 183 -3.98 4.84 21.50
CA ASN A 183 -3.71 3.43 21.80
C ASN A 183 -4.44 2.44 20.84
N THR A 184 -5.05 2.95 19.76
CA THR A 184 -5.87 2.21 18.81
C THR A 184 -5.11 1.79 17.56
N TRP A 185 -3.99 2.44 17.25
CA TRP A 185 -3.23 2.13 16.04
C TRP A 185 -2.21 1.03 16.27
N LYS A 186 -2.00 0.21 15.25
CA LYS A 186 -0.99 -0.86 15.26
C LYS A 186 -0.08 -0.72 14.05
N VAL A 187 1.14 -0.27 14.29
CA VAL A 187 2.14 -0.09 13.25
C VAL A 187 3.44 -0.71 13.72
N ASP A 188 3.83 -1.81 13.08
CA ASP A 188 5.01 -2.61 13.45
C ASP A 188 5.28 -3.68 12.38
N PHE A 189 6.41 -4.38 12.47
CA PHE A 189 6.80 -5.48 11.60
C PHE A 189 6.91 -5.10 10.11
N ASN A 190 7.07 -3.83 9.77
CA ASN A 190 7.28 -3.40 8.40
C ASN A 190 8.77 -3.41 8.06
N TYR A 191 9.09 -3.58 6.78
CA TYR A 191 10.42 -3.41 6.22
C TYR A 191 10.50 -2.09 5.48
N VAL A 192 11.54 -1.30 5.76
CA VAL A 192 11.76 0.01 5.15
C VAL A 192 13.20 0.13 4.70
N ALA A 193 13.43 0.52 3.45
CA ALA A 193 14.77 0.85 2.96
C ALA A 193 14.72 1.81 1.77
N ALA A 194 15.80 2.55 1.53
CA ALA A 194 16.03 3.19 0.24
C ALA A 194 16.42 2.15 -0.83
N LEU A 195 16.49 2.56 -2.10
CA LEU A 195 16.80 1.65 -3.21
C LEU A 195 18.22 1.06 -3.13
N ASP A 196 19.16 1.80 -2.52
CA ASP A 196 20.52 1.34 -2.22
C ASP A 196 20.59 0.47 -0.94
N GLY A 197 19.45 0.24 -0.29
CA GLY A 197 19.32 -0.48 0.97
C GLY A 197 19.69 0.33 2.21
N SER A 198 19.99 1.62 2.07
CA SER A 198 20.26 2.47 3.23
C SER A 198 19.01 2.63 4.10
N PRO A 199 19.18 2.71 5.44
CA PRO A 199 18.06 2.94 6.35
C PRO A 199 17.47 4.34 6.15
N LYS A 200 16.16 4.48 6.36
CA LYS A 200 15.44 5.75 6.36
C LYS A 200 15.40 6.32 7.79
N ARG A 201 15.43 7.65 7.98
CA ARG A 201 15.60 8.26 9.33
C ARG A 201 14.30 8.43 10.13
N ALA A 202 13.14 8.63 9.49
CA ALA A 202 11.90 8.89 10.23
C ALA A 202 10.61 8.47 9.50
N GLY A 203 9.67 7.90 10.27
CA GLY A 203 8.24 7.91 9.97
C GLY A 203 7.61 9.13 10.66
N LEU A 204 6.56 9.70 10.09
CA LEU A 204 5.84 10.84 10.68
C LEU A 204 4.72 10.31 11.62
N PRO A 205 4.34 11.01 12.71
CA PRO A 205 4.41 12.47 12.91
C PRO A 205 5.71 12.96 13.57
N GLN A 206 6.12 14.16 13.18
CA GLN A 206 7.29 14.91 13.64
C GLN A 206 7.18 15.33 15.11
N THR A 207 7.35 14.38 16.03
CA THR A 207 7.82 14.72 17.39
C THR A 207 9.05 13.88 17.69
N ASN A 208 10.18 14.30 17.12
CA ASN A 208 11.56 13.95 17.51
C ASN A 208 12.10 12.60 16.99
N GLN A 209 12.32 12.55 15.65
CA GLN A 209 13.31 11.72 14.93
C GLN A 209 13.79 10.43 15.62
N ARG A 210 13.08 9.32 15.40
CA ARG A 210 13.64 7.95 15.39
C ARG A 210 12.60 6.98 14.83
N TRP A 211 13.08 5.94 14.16
CA TRP A 211 12.34 4.72 13.86
C TRP A 211 11.52 4.25 15.08
N TYR A 212 10.23 3.97 14.87
CA TYR A 212 9.30 3.54 15.92
C TYR A 212 8.51 2.30 15.47
N GLU A 213 9.21 1.22 15.19
CA GLU A 213 8.63 -0.12 15.09
C GLU A 213 9.53 -1.09 15.86
N PRO A 214 9.09 -1.60 17.02
CA PRO A 214 9.91 -2.48 17.85
C PRO A 214 10.42 -3.73 17.12
N HIS A 215 9.68 -4.23 16.14
CA HIS A 215 10.00 -5.46 15.41
C HIS A 215 10.21 -5.24 13.91
N GLY A 216 9.97 -4.03 13.39
CA GLY A 216 10.22 -3.76 11.99
C GLY A 216 11.72 -3.67 11.66
N ILE A 217 12.02 -3.66 10.37
CA ILE A 217 13.37 -3.68 9.81
C ILE A 217 13.62 -2.38 9.05
N ASN A 218 14.73 -1.71 9.34
CA ASN A 218 15.10 -0.46 8.69
C ASN A 218 16.49 -0.55 8.06
N GLY A 219 16.54 -0.50 6.74
CA GLY A 219 17.72 -0.77 5.93
C GLY A 219 17.88 -2.26 5.59
N GLY A 220 18.83 -2.51 4.70
CA GLY A 220 19.06 -3.81 4.07
C GLY A 220 18.92 -3.70 2.56
N SER A 221 19.74 -4.45 1.81
CA SER A 221 19.63 -4.58 0.36
C SER A 221 19.40 -6.05 -0.01
N ASP A 222 19.08 -6.29 -1.28
CA ASP A 222 19.09 -7.64 -1.88
C ASP A 222 18.07 -8.65 -1.32
N CYS A 223 16.86 -8.17 -0.98
CA CYS A 223 15.80 -9.01 -0.40
C CYS A 223 14.97 -9.78 -1.45
N PHE A 224 15.03 -9.38 -2.71
CA PHE A 224 14.11 -9.80 -3.77
C PHE A 224 14.85 -10.45 -4.94
N GLN A 225 14.15 -11.30 -5.69
CA GLN A 225 14.72 -12.04 -6.83
C GLN A 225 15.20 -11.11 -7.94
N ASP A 226 14.36 -10.17 -8.38
CA ASP A 226 14.74 -9.16 -9.37
C ASP A 226 13.84 -7.92 -9.28
N ILE A 227 14.26 -6.95 -8.48
CA ILE A 227 13.51 -5.71 -8.29
C ILE A 227 13.39 -4.87 -9.57
N ARG A 228 14.34 -4.97 -10.49
CA ARG A 228 14.32 -4.18 -11.74
C ARG A 228 13.25 -4.69 -12.70
N GLN A 229 12.86 -5.94 -12.56
CA GLN A 229 11.76 -6.56 -13.29
C GLN A 229 10.46 -6.59 -12.47
N HIS A 230 10.40 -5.90 -11.33
CA HIS A 230 9.27 -5.93 -10.39
C HIS A 230 8.97 -7.34 -9.85
N ASP A 231 9.99 -8.20 -9.77
CA ASP A 231 9.90 -9.51 -9.14
C ASP A 231 10.23 -9.41 -7.65
N PHE A 232 9.19 -9.15 -6.86
CA PHE A 232 9.27 -9.00 -5.40
C PHE A 232 9.21 -10.33 -4.64
N ARG A 233 9.43 -11.47 -5.30
CA ARG A 233 9.59 -12.75 -4.58
C ARG A 233 10.83 -12.68 -3.70
N LEU A 234 10.75 -13.25 -2.51
CA LEU A 234 11.87 -13.26 -1.57
C LEU A 234 12.98 -14.20 -2.03
N ARG A 235 14.23 -13.80 -1.79
CA ARG A 235 15.38 -14.69 -1.88
C ARG A 235 15.48 -15.60 -0.65
N GLN A 236 16.22 -16.69 -0.78
CA GLN A 236 16.40 -17.64 0.32
C GLN A 236 17.10 -17.00 1.53
N ASP A 237 17.96 -16.03 1.33
CA ASP A 237 18.68 -15.31 2.39
C ASP A 237 18.00 -14.00 2.81
N ALA A 238 16.81 -13.71 2.28
CA ALA A 238 16.14 -12.43 2.53
C ALA A 238 15.88 -12.20 4.02
N PRO A 239 16.26 -11.04 4.59
CA PRO A 239 16.08 -10.73 6.00
C PRO A 239 14.61 -10.59 6.42
N LEU A 240 13.69 -10.48 5.45
CA LEU A 240 12.24 -10.36 5.65
C LEU A 240 11.57 -11.68 6.05
N ARG A 241 12.27 -12.81 5.88
CA ARG A 241 11.72 -14.16 6.13
C ARG A 241 11.49 -14.41 7.61
N ASN A 242 10.29 -14.89 7.97
CA ASN A 242 9.86 -15.19 9.33
C ASN A 242 10.05 -14.01 10.32
N LYS A 243 9.92 -12.77 9.83
CA LYS A 243 10.05 -11.56 10.64
C LYS A 243 8.75 -10.83 10.88
N GLY A 244 7.70 -11.13 10.13
CA GLY A 244 6.38 -10.54 10.30
C GLY A 244 5.56 -11.18 11.42
N VAL A 245 4.56 -10.44 11.89
CA VAL A 245 3.54 -10.97 12.80
C VAL A 245 2.61 -11.95 12.08
N ASN A 246 2.23 -13.02 12.76
CA ASN A 246 1.26 -13.98 12.24
C ASN A 246 -0.16 -13.39 12.23
N LEU A 247 -0.79 -13.31 11.06
CA LEU A 247 -2.17 -12.81 10.89
C LEU A 247 -3.12 -13.92 10.42
N SER A 248 -2.84 -15.19 10.76
CA SER A 248 -3.62 -16.37 10.31
C SER A 248 -5.09 -16.34 10.72
N ASN A 249 -5.44 -15.60 11.76
CA ASN A 249 -6.83 -15.34 12.16
C ASN A 249 -7.59 -14.44 11.18
N TYR A 250 -6.90 -13.78 10.24
CA TYR A 250 -7.48 -12.82 9.29
C TYR A 250 -7.39 -13.28 7.82
N PHE A 251 -6.29 -13.95 7.44
CA PHE A 251 -6.10 -14.55 6.11
C PHE A 251 -5.01 -15.60 6.13
N SER A 252 -4.94 -16.41 5.07
CA SER A 252 -4.06 -17.59 5.02
C SER A 252 -3.23 -17.72 3.75
N ARG A 253 -3.38 -16.82 2.78
CA ARG A 253 -2.66 -16.88 1.50
C ARG A 253 -1.89 -15.59 1.22
N ASP A 254 -0.87 -15.70 0.38
CA ASP A 254 -0.08 -14.59 -0.14
C ASP A 254 -0.54 -14.15 -1.54
N HIS A 255 0.13 -13.15 -2.13
CA HIS A 255 -0.16 -12.61 -3.46
C HIS A 255 -0.20 -13.65 -4.58
N THR A 256 0.61 -14.69 -4.46
CA THR A 256 0.73 -15.77 -5.44
C THR A 256 -0.11 -17.00 -5.08
N GLY A 257 -0.94 -16.90 -4.05
CA GLY A 257 -1.80 -17.97 -3.56
C GLY A 257 -1.10 -19.00 -2.67
N ASN A 258 0.18 -18.81 -2.31
CA ASN A 258 0.87 -19.73 -1.38
C ASN A 258 0.26 -19.62 0.01
N ALA A 259 0.23 -20.75 0.72
CA ALA A 259 -0.20 -20.76 2.10
C ALA A 259 0.83 -20.03 2.99
N ARG A 260 0.33 -19.18 3.88
CA ARG A 260 1.11 -18.61 4.99
C ARG A 260 1.07 -19.57 6.20
N PRO A 261 2.11 -19.61 7.04
CA PRO A 261 2.13 -20.49 8.20
C PRO A 261 0.93 -20.26 9.15
N VAL A 262 0.28 -21.34 9.58
CA VAL A 262 -0.82 -21.28 10.57
C VAL A 262 -0.33 -20.85 11.96
N SER A 263 0.95 -21.07 12.25
CA SER A 263 1.62 -20.69 13.50
C SER A 263 3.03 -20.21 13.21
N GLY A 264 3.58 -19.39 14.10
CA GLY A 264 4.91 -18.80 13.93
C GLY A 264 4.91 -17.58 13.01
N ASN A 265 6.06 -16.91 12.88
CA ASN A 265 6.15 -15.64 12.17
C ASN A 265 5.92 -15.80 10.67
N TRP A 266 5.38 -14.76 10.05
CA TRP A 266 5.19 -14.69 8.61
C TRP A 266 6.37 -14.01 7.93
N ASP A 267 6.45 -14.10 6.61
CA ASP A 267 7.33 -13.24 5.85
C ASP A 267 6.72 -11.84 5.69
N ILE A 268 7.56 -10.80 5.79
CA ILE A 268 7.17 -9.42 5.52
C ILE A 268 7.00 -9.23 4.00
N GLY A 269 5.93 -8.55 3.60
CA GLY A 269 5.58 -8.27 2.21
C GLY A 269 4.50 -9.19 1.65
N ALA A 270 4.22 -9.00 0.36
CA ALA A 270 3.10 -9.61 -0.35
C ALA A 270 3.26 -11.09 -0.64
N MET A 271 4.48 -11.62 -0.61
CA MET A 271 4.78 -13.01 -0.95
C MET A 271 5.47 -13.73 0.20
N GLN A 272 5.05 -14.95 0.47
CA GLN A 272 5.71 -15.90 1.34
C GLN A 272 6.80 -16.61 0.55
N PHE A 273 7.98 -16.77 1.14
CA PHE A 273 9.08 -17.51 0.53
C PHE A 273 8.68 -18.96 0.29
N VAL A 274 8.87 -19.40 -0.95
CA VAL A 274 8.75 -20.79 -1.38
C VAL A 274 10.06 -21.23 -2.02
N ALA A 275 10.57 -22.38 -1.58
CA ALA A 275 11.87 -22.88 -2.04
C ALA A 275 11.87 -23.44 -3.48
N SER A 276 10.70 -23.59 -4.11
CA SER A 276 10.53 -24.30 -5.39
C SER A 276 10.30 -23.38 -6.60
N GLU A 277 10.94 -23.73 -7.72
CA GLU A 277 10.99 -22.98 -8.99
C GLU A 277 9.72 -22.95 -9.86
N ASN A 278 8.52 -23.23 -9.34
CA ASN A 278 7.31 -23.06 -10.15
C ASN A 278 6.97 -21.57 -10.27
N ARG A 279 7.67 -20.96 -11.24
CA ARG A 279 7.69 -19.56 -11.62
C ARG A 279 6.36 -19.20 -12.29
N VAL A 280 5.43 -18.65 -11.52
CA VAL A 280 4.57 -17.61 -12.08
C VAL A 280 5.26 -16.29 -11.77
N VAL A 281 6.03 -15.77 -12.73
CA VAL A 281 6.50 -14.38 -12.66
C VAL A 281 5.27 -13.52 -12.90
N LEU A 282 4.62 -13.11 -11.81
CA LEU A 282 3.73 -11.98 -11.84
C LEU A 282 4.55 -10.76 -11.43
N PRO A 283 4.50 -9.69 -12.22
CA PRO A 283 3.62 -9.48 -13.37
C PRO A 283 4.21 -10.00 -14.69
N PRO A 284 3.39 -10.36 -15.71
CA PRO A 284 3.88 -10.60 -17.06
C PRO A 284 4.70 -9.38 -17.49
N SER A 285 5.93 -9.59 -17.97
CA SER A 285 6.88 -8.57 -18.41
C SER A 285 6.15 -7.32 -18.92
N PHE A 286 6.16 -6.25 -18.13
CA PHE A 286 5.50 -5.01 -18.48
C PHE A 286 6.30 -4.36 -19.61
N LYS A 287 6.04 -4.73 -20.87
CA LYS A 287 6.58 -4.01 -22.02
C LYS A 287 6.14 -2.54 -21.91
N GLY A 288 7.08 -1.64 -21.64
CA GLY A 288 6.87 -0.20 -21.65
C GLY A 288 6.92 0.53 -20.31
N ILE A 289 7.10 -0.15 -19.17
CA ILE A 289 7.36 0.54 -17.88
C ILE A 289 8.87 0.78 -17.76
N VAL A 290 9.29 2.04 -17.89
CA VAL A 290 10.70 2.45 -17.82
C VAL A 290 11.04 2.77 -16.37
N VAL A 291 11.82 1.91 -15.71
CA VAL A 291 12.30 2.20 -14.35
C VAL A 291 13.21 3.43 -14.40
N HIS A 292 12.79 4.51 -13.73
CA HIS A 292 13.66 5.66 -13.50
C HIS A 292 14.68 5.28 -12.40
N PRO A 293 16.00 5.44 -12.66
CA PRO A 293 17.04 5.13 -11.69
C PRO A 293 16.99 6.06 -10.46
#